data_AF-A0AA35WJ19-F1
#
_entry.id   AF-A0AA35WJ19-F1
#
_cell.length_a   1.000
_cell.length_b   1.000
_cell.length_c   1.000
_cell.angle_alpha   90.00
_cell.angle_beta   90.00
_cell.angle_gamma   90.00
#
_symmetry.space_group_name_H-M   'P 1'
#
loop_
_entity.id
_entity.type
_entity.pdbx_description
1 polymer ?
#
loop_
_entity_poly.entity_id
_entity_poly.type
_entity_poly.pdbx_seq_one_letter_code
_entity_poly.pdbx_strand_id
1 'polypeptide(L)'
;MDITGWGENDRGVSYTFGPDVVQTMTEKFGIDLVCRAHQVVEDGYEFFHKRQLVTIFSAPNYCGEFDNAGGCLQVEKDLRCSFAIVPPSQSVEVKKK
;
A
#
# COMPACT_ATOMS: atom_id res chain seq x y z
N MET A 1 6.72 14.44 -10.38
CA MET A 1 7.32 15.48 -9.55
C MET A 1 7.38 14.89 -8.15
N ASP A 2 8.58 14.62 -7.63
CA ASP A 2 8.69 14.11 -6.27
C ASP A 2 8.36 15.27 -5.33
N ILE A 3 7.30 15.12 -4.54
CA ILE A 3 6.96 16.07 -3.49
C ILE A 3 8.07 16.03 -2.42
N THR A 4 8.53 17.19 -1.98
CA THR A 4 9.48 17.34 -0.86
C THR A 4 8.73 17.93 0.33
N GLY A 5 8.87 17.33 1.51
CA GLY A 5 8.19 17.77 2.72
C GLY A 5 6.71 17.38 2.77
N TRP A 6 5.86 18.28 3.27
CA TRP A 6 4.41 18.08 3.37
C TRP A 6 3.68 18.84 2.25
N GLY A 7 2.62 18.25 1.71
CA GLY A 7 1.76 18.86 0.70
C GLY A 7 0.28 18.80 1.06
N GLU A 8 -0.54 19.54 0.33
CA GLU A 8 -2.00 19.38 0.41
C GLU A 8 -2.42 17.99 -0.09
N ASN A 9 -3.55 17.50 0.41
CA ASN A 9 -4.12 16.22 0.00
C ASN A 9 -5.35 16.48 -0.88
N ASP A 10 -5.30 16.02 -2.12
CA ASP A 10 -6.40 16.12 -3.09
C ASP A 10 -7.69 15.43 -2.61
N ARG A 11 -7.60 14.53 -1.62
CA ARG A 11 -8.77 13.93 -0.95
C ARG A 11 -9.46 14.88 0.05
N GLY A 12 -8.94 16.10 0.22
CA GLY A 12 -9.51 17.15 1.06
C GLY A 12 -9.32 16.95 2.57
N VAL A 13 -8.56 15.94 3.00
CA VAL A 13 -8.35 15.62 4.42
C VAL A 13 -6.87 15.32 4.68
N SER A 14 -6.32 15.96 5.71
CA SER A 14 -4.91 15.82 6.11
C SER A 14 -3.93 16.22 5.00
N TYR A 15 -2.72 15.68 5.01
CA TYR A 15 -1.59 16.09 4.16
C TYR A 15 -1.01 14.91 3.38
N THR A 16 -0.37 15.21 2.25
CA THR A 16 0.57 14.30 1.59
C THR A 16 1.98 14.53 2.13
N PHE A 17 2.88 13.56 1.98
CA PHE A 17 4.25 13.66 2.45
C PHE A 17 5.25 13.01 1.50
N GLY A 18 6.42 13.63 1.38
CA GLY A 18 7.49 13.22 0.50
C GLY A 18 8.42 12.16 1.06
N PRO A 19 9.36 11.69 0.21
CA PRO A 19 10.35 10.70 0.60
C PRO A 19 11.23 11.14 1.78
N ASP A 20 11.54 12.44 1.87
CA ASP A 20 12.32 13.05 2.96
C ASP A 20 11.61 12.97 4.32
N VAL A 21 10.28 13.06 4.33
CA VAL A 21 9.48 12.90 5.56
C VAL A 21 9.51 11.44 6.03
N VAL A 22 9.41 10.48 5.10
CA VAL A 22 9.55 9.05 5.42
C VAL A 22 10.92 8.78 6.02
N GLN A 23 11.99 9.24 5.37
CA GLN A 23 13.36 9.10 5.87
C GLN A 23 13.50 9.66 7.28
N THR A 24 13.13 10.92 7.48
CA THR A 24 13.21 11.61 8.78
C THR A 24 12.45 10.84 9.87
N MET A 25 11.28 10.30 9.54
CA MET A 25 10.46 9.55 10.48
C MET A 25 11.11 8.21 10.86
N THR A 26 11.58 7.45 9.87
CA THR A 26 12.29 6.19 10.11
C THR A 26 13.53 6.37 10.97
N GLU A 27 14.36 7.38 10.68
CA GLU A 27 15.57 7.70 11.45
C GLU A 27 15.23 8.16 12.87
N LYS A 28 14.24 9.05 13.02
CA LYS A 28 13.83 9.59 14.32
C LYS A 28 13.32 8.52 15.27
N PHE A 29 12.55 7.56 14.77
CA PHE A 29 11.94 6.51 15.58
C PHE A 29 12.75 5.21 15.62
N GLY A 30 13.85 5.13 14.86
CA GLY A 30 14.70 3.93 14.80
C GLY A 30 13.95 2.72 14.24
N ILE A 31 13.12 2.93 13.21
CA ILE A 31 12.36 1.87 12.54
C ILE A 31 12.81 1.74 11.08
N ASP A 32 12.71 0.53 10.52
CA ASP A 32 13.16 0.27 9.14
C ASP A 32 12.05 0.50 8.09
N LEU A 33 10.79 0.32 8.50
CA LEU A 33 9.66 0.24 7.57
C LEU A 33 8.38 0.84 8.16
N VAL A 34 7.75 1.73 7.40
CA VAL A 34 6.37 2.17 7.60
C VAL A 34 5.42 1.27 6.79
N CYS A 35 4.58 0.49 7.45
CA CYS A 35 3.54 -0.30 6.78
C CYS A 35 2.18 0.41 6.89
N ARG A 36 1.47 0.59 5.76
CA ARG A 36 0.22 1.36 5.70
C ARG A 36 -0.75 0.82 4.63
N ALA A 37 -2.01 1.28 4.62
CA ALA A 37 -3.05 0.79 3.70
C ALA A 37 -3.68 1.89 2.80
N HIS A 38 -4.99 2.20 2.91
CA HIS A 38 -5.74 3.36 2.34
C HIS A 38 -5.76 3.61 0.83
N GLN A 39 -4.66 3.37 0.09
CA GLN A 39 -4.57 3.62 -1.35
C GLN A 39 -4.60 2.29 -2.09
N VAL A 40 -5.47 2.18 -3.09
CA VAL A 40 -5.52 1.04 -4.02
C VAL A 40 -4.20 1.03 -4.80
N VAL A 41 -3.57 -0.14 -4.89
CA VAL A 41 -2.33 -0.38 -5.64
C VAL A 41 -2.50 -1.65 -6.46
N GLU A 42 -1.96 -1.67 -7.68
CA GLU A 42 -2.23 -2.68 -8.70
C GLU A 42 -1.96 -4.11 -8.22
N ASP A 43 -0.78 -4.36 -7.65
CA ASP A 43 -0.36 -5.70 -7.20
C ASP A 43 -0.81 -6.03 -5.76
N GLY A 44 -1.65 -5.19 -5.15
CA GLY A 44 -2.05 -5.33 -3.75
C GLY A 44 -0.97 -4.94 -2.74
N TYR A 45 0.24 -4.60 -3.19
CA TYR A 45 1.25 -3.90 -2.41
C TYR A 45 2.10 -2.97 -3.30
N GLU A 46 2.68 -1.94 -2.71
CA GLU A 46 3.62 -1.05 -3.41
C GLU A 46 4.65 -0.49 -2.43
N PHE A 47 5.93 -0.53 -2.80
CA PHE A 47 6.99 0.13 -2.04
C PHE A 47 7.18 1.58 -2.48
N PHE A 48 7.43 2.44 -1.51
CA PHE A 48 7.79 3.83 -1.69
C PHE A 48 9.12 4.13 -0.96
N HIS A 49 9.87 5.10 -1.48
CA HIS A 49 11.15 5.58 -0.95
C HIS A 49 12.11 4.48 -0.48
N LYS A 50 12.88 3.88 -1.40
CA LYS A 50 13.92 2.88 -1.08
C LYS A 50 13.41 1.73 -0.19
N ARG A 51 12.13 1.38 -0.32
CA ARG A 51 11.43 0.33 0.46
C ARG A 51 11.29 0.65 1.95
N GLN A 52 11.41 1.91 2.36
CA GLN A 52 11.18 2.35 3.74
C GLN A 52 9.70 2.60 4.07
N LEU A 53 8.84 2.62 3.05
CA LEU A 53 7.39 2.59 3.22
C LEU A 53 6.78 1.55 2.29
N VAL A 54 5.80 0.80 2.79
CA VAL A 54 4.99 -0.12 1.99
C VAL A 54 3.50 0.18 2.17
N THR A 55 2.81 0.29 1.05
CA THR A 55 1.34 0.30 0.99
C THR A 55 0.86 -1.13 0.77
N ILE A 56 -0.10 -1.59 1.56
CA ILE A 56 -0.80 -2.87 1.41
C ILE A 56 -2.28 -2.61 1.16
N PHE A 57 -2.85 -3.22 0.12
CA PHE A 57 -4.25 -3.14 -0.18
C PHE A 57 -4.84 -4.53 -0.37
N SER A 58 -5.77 -4.94 0.49
CA SER A 58 -6.20 -6.35 0.58
C SER A 58 -7.55 -6.66 -0.07
N ALA A 59 -8.19 -5.68 -0.72
CA ALA A 59 -9.45 -5.88 -1.42
C ALA A 59 -9.18 -6.04 -2.93
N PRO A 60 -9.12 -7.28 -3.47
CA PRO A 60 -8.97 -7.49 -4.90
C PRO A 60 -10.21 -7.00 -5.65
N ASN A 61 -10.03 -6.56 -6.90
CA ASN A 61 -11.09 -6.01 -7.73
C ASN A 61 -11.88 -4.88 -7.01
N TYR A 62 -11.17 -3.89 -6.47
CA TYR A 62 -11.78 -2.88 -5.61
C TYR A 62 -12.95 -2.17 -6.30
N CYS A 63 -14.08 -2.06 -5.60
CA CYS A 63 -15.35 -1.53 -6.13
C CYS A 63 -15.89 -2.20 -7.42
N GLY A 64 -15.26 -3.26 -7.93
CA GLY A 64 -15.57 -3.79 -9.27
C GLY A 64 -15.11 -2.89 -10.42
N GLU A 65 -14.34 -1.83 -10.12
CA GLU A 65 -13.89 -0.81 -11.07
C GLU A 65 -12.39 -0.91 -11.35
N PHE A 66 -11.64 -1.47 -10.41
CA PHE A 66 -10.20 -1.69 -10.51
C PHE A 66 -9.92 -3.17 -10.77
N ASP A 67 -8.87 -3.50 -11.49
CA ASP A 67 -8.38 -4.88 -11.69
C ASP A 67 -7.26 -5.25 -10.70
N ASN A 68 -7.14 -4.50 -9.60
CA ASN A 68 -6.07 -4.70 -8.63
C ASN A 68 -6.16 -6.06 -7.93
N ALA A 69 -5.01 -6.62 -7.59
CA ALA A 69 -4.89 -7.72 -6.66
C ALA A 69 -5.05 -7.25 -5.20
N GLY A 70 -5.33 -8.20 -4.31
CA GLY A 70 -5.24 -8.02 -2.87
C GLY A 70 -3.88 -8.51 -2.36
N GLY A 71 -3.23 -7.76 -1.48
CA GLY A 71 -1.98 -8.15 -0.83
C GLY A 71 -2.14 -8.37 0.67
N CYS A 72 -1.29 -9.23 1.22
CA CYS A 72 -1.08 -9.42 2.66
C CYS A 72 0.43 -9.44 2.95
N LEU A 73 0.88 -8.53 3.83
CA LEU A 73 2.25 -8.53 4.31
C LEU A 73 2.44 -9.60 5.40
N GLN A 74 3.34 -10.54 5.15
CA GLN A 74 3.74 -11.56 6.10
C GLN A 74 5.10 -11.17 6.69
N VAL A 75 5.16 -11.02 8.01
CA VAL A 75 6.39 -10.68 8.74
C VAL A 75 6.81 -11.88 9.58
N GLU A 76 7.96 -12.47 9.24
CA GLU A 76 8.52 -13.59 9.97
C GLU A 76 9.21 -13.15 11.28
N LYS A 77 9.62 -14.13 12.11
CA LYS A 77 10.26 -13.86 13.41
C LYS A 77 11.59 -13.10 13.29
N ASP A 78 12.30 -13.28 12.18
CA ASP A 78 13.55 -12.56 11.85
C ASP A 78 13.28 -11.26 11.07
N LEU A 79 12.03 -10.79 11.07
CA LEU A 79 11.55 -9.58 10.38
C LEU A 79 11.63 -9.64 8.86
N ARG A 80 11.86 -10.83 8.28
CA ARG A 80 11.76 -11.01 6.83
C ARG A 80 10.32 -10.74 6.39
N CYS A 81 10.18 -9.84 5.44
CA CYS A 81 8.90 -9.45 4.86
C CYS A 81 8.68 -10.19 3.53
N SER A 82 7.56 -10.89 3.41
CA SER A 82 7.07 -11.48 2.17
C SER A 82 5.61 -11.10 1.92
N PHE A 83 5.11 -11.30 0.70
CA PHE A 83 3.78 -10.89 0.30
C PHE A 83 2.99 -12.09 -0.21
N ALA A 84 1.81 -12.32 0.36
CA ALA A 84 0.83 -13.21 -0.22
C ALA A 84 -0.15 -12.40 -1.08
N ILE A 85 -0.29 -12.78 -2.35
CA ILE A 85 -1.08 -12.05 -3.35
C ILE A 85 -2.35 -12.85 -3.68
N VAL A 86 -3.48 -12.17 -3.68
CA VAL A 86 -4.80 -12.68 -4.05
C VAL A 86 -5.21 -11.97 -5.36
N PRO A 87 -5.23 -12.66 -6.50
CA PRO A 87 -5.63 -12.03 -7.76
C PRO A 87 -7.11 -11.60 -7.72
N PRO A 88 -7.52 -10.62 -8.55
CA PRO A 88 -8.93 -10.34 -8.76
C PRO A 88 -9.66 -11.61 -9.20
N SER A 89 -10.70 -12.00 -8.48
CA SER A 89 -11.55 -13.09 -8.93
C SER A 89 -12.32 -12.63 -10.17
N GLN A 90 -12.28 -13.43 -11.25
CA GLN A 90 -13.30 -13.30 -12.29
C GLN A 90 -14.65 -13.48 -11.62
N SER A 91 -15.58 -12.56 -11.88
CA SER A 91 -16.97 -12.69 -11.44
C SER A 91 -17.45 -14.09 -11.81
N VAL A 92 -17.76 -14.91 -10.79
CA VAL A 92 -18.52 -16.13 -11.01
C VAL A 92 -19.86 -15.64 -11.54
N GLU A 93 -20.16 -15.90 -12.82
CA GLU A 93 -21.51 -15.72 -13.34
C GLU A 93 -22.44 -16.46 -12.38
N VAL A 94 -23.20 -15.71 -11.58
CA VAL A 94 -24.29 -16.28 -10.81
C VAL A 94 -25.28 -16.77 -11.84
N LYS A 95 -25.23 -18.07 -12.18
CA LYS A 95 -26.27 -18.71 -12.97
C LYS A 95 -27.58 -18.44 -12.24
N LYS A 96 -28.36 -17.50 -12.76
CA LYS A 96 -29.74 -17.28 -12.32
C LYS A 96 -30.45 -18.60 -12.58
N LYS A 97 -30.93 -19.23 -11.50
CA LYS A 97 -31.87 -20.34 -11.56
C LYS A 97 -33.19 -19.88 -12.16
#